data_AF-A0A1A0QTA9-F1
#
_entry.id   AF-A0A1A0QTA9-F1
#
_cell.length_a   1.000
_cell.length_b   1.000
_cell.length_c   1.000
_cell.angle_alpha   90.00
_cell.angle_beta   90.00
_cell.angle_gamma   90.00
#
_symmetry.space_group_name_H-M   'P 1'
#
loop_
_entity.id
_entity.type
_entity.pdbx_description
1 polymer ?
#
loop_
_entity_poly.entity_id
_entity_poly.type
_entity_poly.pdbx_seq_one_letter_code
_entity_poly.pdbx_strand_id
1 'polypeptide(L)'
;MSMRFAPVAAALFVAVTVGVSGCTGAPDREQEARDIKNHIAAMPGVSEVDLIYNNGIIEGVRFELKVDMAQATDQQVGAVAGELDELRGRDFAKFDQSMKIIVGKDISITAGADLPDDTEHLTGLVRRLGIDAPARDIMWSVGSAPDSSEVQILEAQHPDHAVDAILRIFADRPPSTIEVSAADRVTDPHWMIFNRFTPADKQRIEQQLAAAAPAEPGWIGVRDGWIDHFTFGVPTRETAYDDIVRTIHAIVAGPEHPVSLTWAWHGVKYRYDEPRWAGSAMIGKCEYVNGDRTVSEPLVPEALALQQRIRDEFDTCLK
;
A
#
# COMPACT_ATOMS: atom_id res chain seq x y z
N MET A 1 86.85 -38.60 23.34
CA MET A 1 85.37 -38.61 23.22
C MET A 1 84.99 -37.27 22.57
N SER A 2 85.05 -37.18 21.24
CA SER A 2 83.93 -37.41 20.29
C SER A 2 82.88 -36.28 20.42
N MET A 3 83.04 -35.22 19.61
CA MET A 3 82.30 -34.89 18.35
C MET A 3 80.92 -34.27 18.64
N ARG A 4 80.66 -32.96 18.44
CA ARG A 4 80.61 -32.07 17.25
C ARG A 4 79.42 -32.29 16.28
N PHE A 5 78.59 -31.23 16.20
CA PHE A 5 77.84 -30.63 15.07
C PHE A 5 76.41 -31.09 14.67
N ALA A 6 75.45 -30.19 14.98
CA ALA A 6 74.47 -29.52 14.09
C ALA A 6 73.20 -30.29 13.59
N PRO A 7 72.17 -29.63 13.00
CA PRO A 7 70.89 -29.30 13.64
C PRO A 7 69.66 -29.87 12.91
N VAL A 8 68.50 -30.03 13.57
CA VAL A 8 67.25 -30.38 12.87
C VAL A 8 66.07 -29.54 13.38
N ALA A 9 65.65 -28.63 12.49
CA ALA A 9 64.32 -28.08 12.23
C ALA A 9 63.27 -28.10 13.35
N ALA A 10 63.00 -26.93 13.92
CA ALA A 10 61.74 -26.62 14.58
C ALA A 10 60.67 -26.29 13.51
N ALA A 11 59.83 -27.26 13.17
CA ALA A 11 58.58 -27.01 12.46
C ALA A 11 57.51 -26.65 13.50
N LEU A 12 57.39 -25.35 13.81
CA LEU A 12 56.21 -24.81 14.49
C LEU A 12 55.03 -24.93 13.52
N PHE A 13 54.17 -25.92 13.75
CA PHE A 13 52.83 -25.95 13.20
C PHE A 13 52.08 -24.73 13.72
N VAL A 14 52.03 -23.69 12.89
CA VAL A 14 51.03 -22.64 13.01
C VAL A 14 49.69 -23.31 12.67
N ALA A 15 49.01 -23.84 13.67
CA ALA A 15 47.59 -24.08 13.58
C ALA A 15 46.91 -22.71 13.56
N VAL A 16 46.85 -22.09 12.38
CA VAL A 16 45.83 -21.10 12.08
C VAL A 16 44.52 -21.88 12.16
N THR A 17 43.90 -21.88 13.34
CA THR A 17 42.46 -22.07 13.44
C THR A 17 41.86 -20.94 12.63
N VAL A 18 41.59 -21.26 11.36
CA VAL A 18 40.68 -20.49 10.52
C VAL A 18 39.33 -20.60 11.21
N GLY A 19 39.11 -19.72 12.19
CA GLY A 19 37.78 -19.33 12.60
C GLY A 19 37.17 -18.68 11.37
N VAL A 20 36.44 -19.46 10.58
CA VAL A 20 35.52 -18.96 9.58
C VAL A 20 34.37 -18.28 10.34
N SER A 21 34.65 -17.14 10.95
CA SER A 21 33.63 -16.20 11.41
C SER A 21 33.46 -15.13 10.33
N GLY A 22 33.24 -15.60 9.11
CA GLY A 22 33.08 -14.78 7.92
C GLY A 22 31.93 -15.31 7.09
N CYS A 23 30.85 -14.52 7.04
CA CYS A 23 29.80 -14.53 6.02
C CYS A 23 28.97 -15.83 5.85
N THR A 24 27.83 -15.93 6.54
CA THR A 24 26.57 -16.54 6.05
C THR A 24 25.46 -15.97 6.95
N GLY A 25 24.40 -15.33 6.41
CA GLY A 25 23.11 -15.99 6.15
C GLY A 25 22.50 -16.54 7.44
N ALA A 26 21.24 -16.26 7.76
CA ALA A 26 20.59 -17.01 8.85
C ALA A 26 20.80 -18.53 8.64
N PRO A 27 20.89 -19.37 9.69
CA PRO A 27 20.91 -20.82 9.51
C PRO A 27 19.80 -21.23 8.55
N ASP A 28 20.11 -22.14 7.63
CA ASP A 28 19.10 -22.68 6.72
C ASP A 28 18.02 -23.40 7.53
N ARG A 29 16.77 -23.00 7.28
CA ARG A 29 15.55 -23.43 7.98
C ARG A 29 14.51 -23.96 7.01
N GLU A 30 14.94 -24.40 5.82
CA GLU A 30 14.03 -24.90 4.79
C GLU A 30 13.19 -26.09 5.29
N GLN A 31 13.77 -26.96 6.14
CA GLN A 31 13.04 -28.08 6.70
C GLN A 31 11.96 -27.62 7.68
N GLU A 32 12.28 -26.71 8.60
CA GLU A 32 11.29 -26.13 9.51
C GLU A 32 10.17 -25.42 8.74
N ALA A 33 10.51 -24.68 7.67
CA ALA A 33 9.51 -24.03 6.83
C ALA A 33 8.57 -25.03 6.14
N ARG A 34 9.10 -26.17 5.65
CA ARG A 34 8.29 -27.27 5.11
C ARG A 34 7.42 -27.94 6.18
N ASP A 35 7.93 -28.10 7.39
CA ASP A 35 7.18 -28.70 8.49
C ASP A 35 6.00 -27.80 8.89
N ILE A 36 6.20 -26.48 8.95
CA ILE A 36 5.11 -25.49 9.13
C ILE A 36 4.09 -25.63 8.00
N LYS A 37 4.52 -25.61 6.74
CA LYS A 37 3.61 -25.80 5.58
C LYS A 37 2.77 -27.06 5.72
N ASN A 38 3.40 -28.19 6.01
CA ASN A 38 2.71 -29.49 6.08
C ASN A 38 1.73 -29.55 7.25
N HIS A 39 2.08 -28.93 8.39
CA HIS A 39 1.20 -28.82 9.53
C HIS A 39 -0.05 -28.01 9.18
N ILE A 40 0.12 -26.81 8.64
CA ILE A 40 -0.99 -25.92 8.26
C ILE A 40 -1.86 -26.56 7.17
N ALA A 41 -1.26 -27.23 6.19
CA ALA A 41 -1.99 -27.94 5.14
C ALA A 41 -2.86 -29.10 5.67
N ALA A 42 -2.57 -29.62 6.86
CA ALA A 42 -3.37 -30.67 7.50
C ALA A 42 -4.50 -30.11 8.37
N MET A 43 -4.58 -28.79 8.58
CA MET A 43 -5.59 -28.18 9.44
C MET A 43 -6.98 -28.14 8.77
N PRO A 44 -8.08 -28.26 9.55
CA PRO A 44 -9.43 -28.18 9.01
C PRO A 44 -9.72 -26.84 8.31
N GLY A 45 -10.30 -26.91 7.11
CA GLY A 45 -10.70 -25.73 6.33
C GLY A 45 -9.62 -25.21 5.37
N VAL A 46 -8.39 -25.71 5.45
CA VAL A 46 -7.32 -25.39 4.51
C VAL A 46 -7.47 -26.25 3.25
N SER A 47 -7.52 -25.61 2.08
CA SER A 47 -7.56 -26.31 0.79
C SER A 47 -6.20 -26.38 0.12
N GLU A 48 -5.37 -25.35 0.28
CA GLU A 48 -4.05 -25.25 -0.34
C GLU A 48 -3.10 -24.41 0.51
N VAL A 49 -1.80 -24.74 0.47
CA VAL A 49 -0.74 -23.94 1.10
C VAL A 49 0.44 -23.79 0.14
N ASP A 50 0.71 -22.55 -0.24
CA ASP A 50 1.88 -22.14 -1.01
C ASP A 50 2.94 -21.59 -0.06
N LEU A 51 4.19 -22.05 -0.21
CA LEU A 51 5.34 -21.61 0.59
C LEU A 51 6.44 -21.10 -0.35
N ILE A 52 6.93 -19.90 -0.09
CA ILE A 52 8.17 -19.37 -0.67
C ILE A 52 9.18 -19.26 0.47
N TYR A 53 10.29 -19.99 0.35
CA TYR A 53 11.42 -19.91 1.29
C TYR A 53 12.70 -19.62 0.51
N ASN A 54 13.45 -18.61 0.94
CA ASN A 54 14.77 -18.29 0.40
C ASN A 54 15.73 -17.96 1.54
N ASN A 55 16.94 -18.49 1.47
CA ASN A 55 18.06 -18.17 2.34
C ASN A 55 19.27 -17.74 1.51
N GLY A 56 19.13 -16.57 0.88
CA GLY A 56 20.14 -16.00 0.00
C GLY A 56 21.04 -15.01 0.71
N ILE A 57 22.35 -15.05 0.44
CA ILE A 57 23.30 -14.03 0.91
C ILE A 57 23.07 -12.69 0.20
N ILE A 58 22.63 -12.73 -1.06
CA ILE A 58 22.41 -11.53 -1.91
C ILE A 58 20.94 -11.08 -1.87
N GLU A 59 20.00 -12.03 -1.93
CA GLU A 59 18.55 -11.77 -2.01
C GLU A 59 17.88 -11.64 -0.64
N GLY A 60 18.61 -11.91 0.44
CA GLY A 60 18.10 -11.90 1.80
C GLY A 60 17.41 -13.22 2.20
N VAL A 61 16.84 -13.20 3.39
CA VAL A 61 16.14 -14.32 4.01
C VAL A 61 14.64 -14.06 3.95
N ARG A 62 13.88 -14.89 3.22
CA ARG A 62 12.44 -14.69 2.97
C ARG A 62 11.63 -15.92 3.36
N PHE A 63 10.50 -15.71 4.00
CA PHE A 63 9.51 -16.72 4.33
C PHE A 63 8.12 -16.17 3.99
N GLU A 64 7.47 -16.72 2.98
CA GLU A 64 6.10 -16.34 2.63
C GLU A 64 5.18 -17.54 2.62
N LEU A 65 4.05 -17.40 3.27
CA LEU A 65 3.03 -18.44 3.31
C LEU A 65 1.71 -17.88 2.83
N LYS A 66 1.14 -18.53 1.81
CA LYS A 66 -0.20 -18.25 1.33
C LYS A 66 -1.08 -19.46 1.58
N VAL A 67 -2.18 -19.27 2.29
CA VAL A 67 -3.10 -20.32 2.72
C VAL A 67 -4.46 -20.06 2.08
N ASP A 68 -4.97 -21.01 1.31
CA ASP A 68 -6.34 -20.94 0.79
C ASP A 68 -7.32 -21.57 1.78
N MET A 69 -8.26 -20.76 2.24
CA MET A 69 -9.33 -21.10 3.17
C MET A 69 -10.66 -20.52 2.70
N ALA A 70 -10.85 -20.32 1.39
CA ALA A 70 -12.01 -19.61 0.84
C ALA A 70 -13.37 -20.21 1.24
N GLN A 71 -13.41 -21.50 1.58
CA GLN A 71 -14.62 -22.22 2.01
C GLN A 71 -14.65 -22.54 3.52
N ALA A 72 -13.62 -22.13 4.28
CA ALA A 72 -13.54 -22.39 5.71
C ALA A 72 -14.52 -21.52 6.50
N THR A 73 -14.89 -21.96 7.70
CA THR A 73 -15.61 -21.10 8.67
C THR A 73 -14.66 -20.07 9.30
N ASP A 74 -15.20 -18.97 9.81
CA ASP A 74 -14.41 -17.92 10.48
C ASP A 74 -13.57 -18.50 11.65
N GLN A 75 -14.17 -19.43 12.42
CA GLN A 75 -13.50 -20.13 13.52
C GLN A 75 -12.30 -20.97 13.03
N GLN A 76 -12.41 -21.65 11.89
CA GLN A 76 -11.30 -22.40 11.31
C GLN A 76 -10.17 -21.48 10.87
N VAL A 77 -10.50 -20.32 10.28
CA VAL A 77 -9.50 -19.31 9.90
C VAL A 77 -8.79 -18.76 11.15
N GLY A 78 -9.52 -18.45 12.21
CA GLY A 78 -8.93 -18.04 13.49
C GLY A 78 -8.00 -19.08 14.10
N ALA A 79 -8.37 -20.37 14.03
CA ALA A 79 -7.51 -21.46 14.51
C ALA A 79 -6.20 -21.57 13.69
N VAL A 80 -6.27 -21.47 12.37
CA VAL A 80 -5.07 -21.47 11.50
C VAL A 80 -4.19 -20.26 11.77
N ALA A 81 -4.76 -19.08 11.96
CA ALA A 81 -4.02 -17.87 12.30
C ALA A 81 -3.24 -18.03 13.61
N GLY A 82 -3.90 -18.53 14.67
CA GLY A 82 -3.25 -18.79 15.95
C GLY A 82 -2.09 -19.79 15.86
N GLU A 83 -2.28 -20.90 15.13
CA GLU A 83 -1.20 -21.88 14.91
C GLU A 83 -0.04 -21.32 14.09
N LEU A 84 -0.30 -20.45 13.10
CA LEU A 84 0.75 -19.80 12.33
C LEU A 84 1.65 -18.91 13.20
N ASP A 85 1.05 -18.13 14.09
CA ASP A 85 1.80 -17.26 15.01
C ASP A 85 2.63 -18.09 16.01
N GLU A 86 2.08 -19.21 16.52
CA GLU A 86 2.79 -20.13 17.43
C GLU A 86 3.95 -20.87 16.76
N LEU A 87 3.70 -21.52 15.62
CA LEU A 87 4.65 -22.41 14.94
C LEU A 87 5.87 -21.67 14.40
N ARG A 88 5.67 -20.42 14.01
CA ARG A 88 6.74 -19.56 13.49
C ARG A 88 7.67 -19.10 14.61
N GLY A 89 7.09 -18.79 15.78
CA GLY A 89 7.81 -18.33 16.96
C GLY A 89 8.81 -17.19 16.66
N ARG A 90 9.84 -17.07 17.51
CA ARG A 90 10.92 -16.07 17.32
C ARG A 90 11.93 -16.46 16.23
N ASP A 91 11.84 -17.66 15.67
CA ASP A 91 12.89 -18.25 14.84
C ASP A 91 12.94 -17.69 13.41
N PHE A 92 11.78 -17.31 12.88
CA PHE A 92 11.65 -16.63 11.60
C PHE A 92 11.60 -15.09 11.72
N ALA A 93 11.61 -14.51 12.93
CA ALA A 93 11.51 -13.06 13.15
C ALA A 93 12.59 -12.21 12.43
N LYS A 94 13.71 -12.83 12.04
CA LYS A 94 14.82 -12.22 11.29
C LYS A 94 14.68 -12.33 9.76
N PHE A 95 13.67 -13.06 9.29
CA PHE A 95 13.33 -13.20 7.87
C PHE A 95 12.36 -12.08 7.49
N ASP A 96 12.45 -11.64 6.23
CA ASP A 96 11.36 -10.93 5.58
C ASP A 96 10.18 -11.90 5.46
N GLN A 97 9.05 -11.52 6.05
CA GLN A 97 7.91 -12.41 6.25
C GLN A 97 6.67 -11.82 5.61
N SER A 98 5.86 -12.70 5.03
CA SER A 98 4.56 -12.35 4.52
C SER A 98 3.61 -13.54 4.63
N MET A 99 2.45 -13.31 5.20
CA MET A 99 1.38 -14.29 5.29
C MET A 99 0.15 -13.75 4.59
N LYS A 100 -0.48 -14.59 3.77
CA LYS A 100 -1.73 -14.26 3.08
C LYS A 100 -2.73 -15.40 3.28
N ILE A 101 -3.85 -15.12 3.94
CA ILE A 101 -4.96 -16.06 4.06
C ILE A 101 -6.06 -15.63 3.10
N ILE A 102 -6.40 -16.49 2.14
CA ILE A 102 -7.57 -16.27 1.27
C ILE A 102 -8.79 -16.74 2.04
N VAL A 103 -9.70 -15.82 2.32
CA VAL A 103 -10.91 -16.08 3.14
C VAL A 103 -12.18 -16.07 2.33
N GLY A 104 -12.11 -15.80 1.03
CA GLY A 104 -13.22 -15.87 0.10
C GLY A 104 -12.72 -15.70 -1.31
N LYS A 105 -13.64 -15.80 -2.28
CA LYS A 105 -13.30 -15.46 -3.66
C LYS A 105 -12.88 -14.00 -3.70
N ASP A 106 -11.67 -13.72 -4.19
CA ASP A 106 -11.14 -12.37 -4.35
C ASP A 106 -11.00 -11.60 -3.01
N ILE A 107 -10.94 -12.31 -1.87
CA ILE A 107 -10.89 -11.70 -0.52
C ILE A 107 -9.75 -12.33 0.29
N SER A 108 -8.91 -11.50 0.88
CA SER A 108 -7.77 -11.97 1.68
C SER A 108 -7.42 -11.10 2.89
N ILE A 109 -6.72 -11.72 3.85
CA ILE A 109 -6.08 -11.06 4.98
C ILE A 109 -4.57 -11.28 4.83
N THR A 110 -3.79 -10.21 4.96
CA THR A 110 -2.34 -10.25 4.79
C THR A 110 -1.64 -9.66 6.02
N ALA A 111 -0.51 -10.22 6.43
CA ALA A 111 0.34 -9.66 7.48
C ALA A 111 1.81 -9.91 7.16
N GLY A 112 2.67 -8.94 7.46
CA GLY A 112 4.13 -9.12 7.34
C GLY A 112 4.68 -9.96 8.49
N ALA A 113 4.47 -9.49 9.72
CA ALA A 113 4.82 -10.23 10.93
C ALA A 113 3.57 -10.94 11.46
N ASP A 114 2.90 -10.47 12.50
CA ASP A 114 1.85 -11.22 13.18
C ASP A 114 0.46 -10.96 12.57
N LEU A 115 -0.37 -12.00 12.54
CA LEU A 115 -1.80 -11.83 12.27
C LEU A 115 -2.48 -11.24 13.51
N PRO A 116 -3.64 -10.58 13.38
CA PRO A 116 -4.36 -10.08 14.54
C PRO A 116 -4.87 -11.22 15.44
N ASP A 117 -4.76 -11.07 16.76
CA ASP A 117 -5.28 -12.03 17.74
C ASP A 117 -6.78 -12.37 17.52
N ASP A 118 -7.53 -11.42 16.93
CA ASP A 118 -8.96 -11.53 16.64
C ASP A 118 -9.25 -11.92 15.17
N THR A 119 -8.34 -12.63 14.50
CA THR A 119 -8.46 -13.00 13.08
C THR A 119 -9.79 -13.70 12.73
N GLU A 120 -10.39 -14.48 13.64
CA GLU A 120 -11.75 -15.02 13.48
C GLU A 120 -12.77 -13.89 13.23
N HIS A 121 -12.80 -12.89 14.10
CA HIS A 121 -13.73 -11.78 13.98
C HIS A 121 -13.43 -10.92 12.74
N LEU A 122 -12.15 -10.63 12.49
CA LEU A 122 -11.72 -9.91 11.30
C LEU A 122 -12.18 -10.60 10.01
N THR A 123 -12.06 -11.92 9.94
CA THR A 123 -12.50 -12.71 8.78
C THR A 123 -13.98 -12.48 8.49
N GLY A 124 -14.84 -12.49 9.51
CA GLY A 124 -16.26 -12.18 9.36
C GLY A 124 -16.51 -10.77 8.83
N LEU A 125 -15.73 -9.78 9.28
CA LEU A 125 -15.84 -8.39 8.80
C LEU A 125 -15.41 -8.24 7.34
N VAL A 126 -14.28 -8.82 6.93
CA VAL A 126 -13.78 -8.72 5.55
C VAL A 126 -14.70 -9.50 4.59
N ARG A 127 -15.26 -10.65 5.01
CA ARG A 127 -16.30 -11.35 4.23
C ARG A 127 -17.55 -10.52 4.04
N ARG A 128 -18.00 -9.83 5.10
CA ARG A 128 -19.14 -8.90 5.03
C ARG A 128 -18.84 -7.73 4.08
N LEU A 129 -17.61 -7.21 4.11
CA LEU A 129 -17.17 -6.17 3.18
C LEU A 129 -17.28 -6.66 1.73
N GLY A 130 -16.87 -7.90 1.43
CA GLY A 130 -17.02 -8.47 0.08
C GLY A 130 -18.46 -8.63 -0.41
N ILE A 131 -19.43 -8.68 0.50
CA ILE A 131 -20.86 -8.67 0.16
C ILE A 131 -21.34 -7.23 -0.11
N ASP A 132 -20.95 -6.30 0.76
CA ASP A 132 -21.44 -4.92 0.75
C ASP A 132 -20.72 -4.03 -0.29
N ALA A 133 -19.51 -4.41 -0.72
CA ALA A 133 -18.67 -3.70 -1.69
C ALA A 133 -18.08 -4.66 -2.75
N PRO A 134 -18.88 -5.12 -3.72
CA PRO A 134 -18.41 -6.05 -4.75
C PRO A 134 -17.23 -5.50 -5.58
N ALA A 135 -16.14 -6.29 -5.66
CA ALA A 135 -14.87 -5.93 -6.30
C ALA A 135 -14.12 -7.19 -6.81
N ARG A 136 -12.94 -7.03 -7.44
CA ARG A 136 -12.08 -8.15 -7.90
C ARG A 136 -10.90 -8.47 -7.00
N ASP A 137 -10.57 -7.59 -6.08
CA ASP A 137 -9.62 -7.87 -5.01
C ASP A 137 -10.00 -7.05 -3.79
N ILE A 138 -10.14 -7.70 -2.64
CA ILE A 138 -10.36 -7.09 -1.34
C ILE A 138 -9.31 -7.65 -0.40
N MET A 139 -8.45 -6.78 0.10
CA MET A 139 -7.38 -7.15 0.99
C MET A 139 -7.45 -6.31 2.26
N TRP A 140 -7.42 -6.99 3.40
CA TRP A 140 -7.09 -6.37 4.67
C TRP A 140 -5.63 -6.69 5.01
N SER A 141 -4.80 -5.68 5.22
CA SER A 141 -3.40 -5.86 5.60
C SER A 141 -3.11 -5.30 6.99
N VAL A 142 -2.29 -6.01 7.75
CA VAL A 142 -1.64 -5.50 8.96
C VAL A 142 -0.39 -4.74 8.52
N GLY A 143 -0.33 -3.45 8.88
CA GLY A 143 0.82 -2.61 8.58
C GLY A 143 1.99 -2.87 9.54
N SER A 144 3.13 -2.26 9.25
CA SER A 144 4.37 -2.47 10.01
C SER A 144 4.44 -1.69 11.33
N ALA A 145 3.60 -0.65 11.50
CA ALA A 145 3.50 0.07 12.76
C ALA A 145 2.45 -0.60 13.67
N PRO A 146 2.60 -0.50 15.01
CA PRO A 146 1.59 -1.00 15.94
C PRO A 146 0.20 -0.44 15.58
N ASP A 147 -0.80 -1.32 15.56
CA ASP A 147 -2.20 -1.01 15.23
C ASP A 147 -2.45 -0.39 13.84
N SER A 148 -1.42 -0.34 12.98
CA SER A 148 -1.60 0.10 11.60
C SER A 148 -2.25 -1.00 10.77
N SER A 149 -3.23 -0.62 9.97
CA SER A 149 -3.95 -1.52 9.09
C SER A 149 -4.42 -0.80 7.84
N GLU A 150 -4.57 -1.55 6.78
CA GLU A 150 -4.98 -1.04 5.48
C GLU A 150 -6.07 -1.92 4.88
N VAL A 151 -7.06 -1.25 4.28
CA VAL A 151 -8.03 -1.89 3.40
C VAL A 151 -7.74 -1.47 1.98
N GLN A 152 -7.47 -2.45 1.12
CA GLN A 152 -7.36 -2.24 -0.31
C GLN A 152 -8.53 -2.92 -1.01
N ILE A 153 -9.23 -2.19 -1.87
CA ILE A 153 -10.28 -2.70 -2.76
C ILE A 153 -9.93 -2.32 -4.19
N LEU A 154 -9.64 -3.32 -5.02
CA LEU A 154 -9.34 -3.11 -6.44
C LEU A 154 -10.52 -3.53 -7.32
N GLU A 155 -10.74 -2.75 -8.37
CA GLU A 155 -11.85 -2.91 -9.30
C GLU A 155 -13.23 -2.88 -8.61
N ALA A 156 -13.43 -1.94 -7.69
CA ALA A 156 -14.73 -1.69 -7.08
C ALA A 156 -15.76 -1.27 -8.14
N GLN A 157 -16.94 -1.87 -8.10
CA GLN A 157 -18.06 -1.47 -8.99
C GLN A 157 -18.59 -0.07 -8.64
N HIS A 158 -18.58 0.27 -7.35
CA HIS A 158 -19.04 1.54 -6.81
C HIS A 158 -18.06 2.02 -5.73
N PRO A 159 -16.98 2.74 -6.12
CA PRO A 159 -15.89 3.03 -5.20
C PRO A 159 -16.28 3.94 -4.03
N ASP A 160 -17.20 4.90 -4.20
CA ASP A 160 -17.75 5.70 -3.09
C ASP A 160 -18.49 4.84 -2.06
N HIS A 161 -19.39 3.97 -2.53
CA HIS A 161 -20.12 3.05 -1.66
C HIS A 161 -19.21 2.05 -0.95
N ALA A 162 -18.07 1.69 -1.56
CA ALA A 162 -17.08 0.84 -0.92
C ALA A 162 -16.45 1.53 0.30
N VAL A 163 -16.13 2.83 0.20
CA VAL A 163 -15.65 3.63 1.35
C VAL A 163 -16.72 3.70 2.45
N ASP A 164 -17.99 3.92 2.10
CA ASP A 164 -19.09 3.91 3.08
C ASP A 164 -19.21 2.55 3.80
N ALA A 165 -19.07 1.46 3.06
CA ALA A 165 -19.10 0.10 3.60
C ALA A 165 -17.94 -0.12 4.58
N ILE A 166 -16.72 0.31 4.23
CA ILE A 166 -15.56 0.21 5.12
C ILE A 166 -15.81 0.98 6.41
N LEU A 167 -16.20 2.26 6.32
CA LEU A 167 -16.45 3.12 7.48
C LEU A 167 -17.52 2.56 8.42
N ARG A 168 -18.53 1.88 7.86
CA ARG A 168 -19.61 1.24 8.63
C ARG A 168 -19.18 -0.09 9.25
N ILE A 169 -18.53 -0.96 8.47
CA ILE A 169 -18.19 -2.33 8.90
C ILE A 169 -17.06 -2.32 9.93
N PHE A 170 -16.08 -1.43 9.76
CA PHE A 170 -14.91 -1.32 10.61
C PHE A 170 -15.02 -0.14 11.60
N ALA A 171 -16.23 0.30 11.95
CA ALA A 171 -16.45 1.45 12.84
C ALA A 171 -15.75 1.31 14.21
N ASP A 172 -15.70 0.08 14.75
CA ASP A 172 -15.06 -0.23 16.03
C ASP A 172 -13.55 -0.51 15.90
N ARG A 173 -13.02 -0.58 14.67
CA ARG A 173 -11.60 -0.82 14.35
C ARG A 173 -11.19 -0.14 13.04
N PRO A 174 -11.25 1.20 12.97
CA PRO A 174 -11.07 1.91 11.71
C PRO A 174 -9.66 1.63 11.13
N PRO A 175 -9.54 1.29 9.85
CA PRO A 175 -8.24 1.12 9.23
C PRO A 175 -7.48 2.45 9.19
N SER A 176 -6.15 2.38 9.28
CA SER A 176 -5.29 3.56 9.15
C SER A 176 -5.11 4.02 7.71
N THR A 177 -5.31 3.12 6.74
CA THR A 177 -5.26 3.43 5.32
C THR A 177 -6.44 2.77 4.60
N ILE A 178 -7.06 3.49 3.67
CA ILE A 178 -8.07 2.93 2.76
C ILE A 178 -7.68 3.27 1.33
N GLU A 179 -7.49 2.25 0.51
CA GLU A 179 -7.30 2.37 -0.93
C GLU A 179 -8.48 1.73 -1.65
N VAL A 180 -9.14 2.49 -2.52
CA VAL A 180 -10.23 1.98 -3.36
C VAL A 180 -10.01 2.43 -4.80
N SER A 181 -9.86 1.46 -5.70
CA SER A 181 -9.73 1.70 -7.14
C SER A 181 -11.00 1.29 -7.87
N ALA A 182 -11.38 2.05 -8.90
CA ALA A 182 -12.56 1.76 -9.71
C ALA A 182 -12.28 0.65 -10.74
N ALA A 183 -13.30 -0.09 -11.16
CA ALA A 183 -13.18 -1.17 -12.16
C ALA A 183 -12.62 -0.70 -13.52
N ASP A 184 -12.84 0.56 -13.89
CA ASP A 184 -12.35 1.16 -15.13
C ASP A 184 -11.00 1.90 -14.96
N ARG A 185 -10.47 1.98 -13.73
CA ARG A 185 -9.22 2.65 -13.39
C ARG A 185 -8.57 1.98 -12.17
N VAL A 186 -7.80 0.93 -12.44
CA VAL A 186 -7.11 0.13 -11.40
C VAL A 186 -5.73 0.70 -11.04
N THR A 187 -5.06 1.33 -12.01
CA THR A 187 -3.68 1.82 -11.84
C THR A 187 -3.56 3.07 -10.97
N ASP A 188 -4.64 3.84 -10.85
CA ASP A 188 -4.71 5.02 -10.00
C ASP A 188 -5.89 4.85 -9.04
N PRO A 189 -5.70 5.02 -7.72
CA PRO A 189 -6.79 4.87 -6.77
C PRO A 189 -7.87 5.94 -7.01
N HIS A 190 -9.14 5.56 -6.84
CA HIS A 190 -10.23 6.53 -6.79
C HIS A 190 -10.25 7.22 -5.41
N TRP A 191 -10.09 6.44 -4.34
CA TRP A 191 -9.88 6.95 -2.98
C TRP A 191 -8.55 6.43 -2.44
N MET A 192 -7.72 7.33 -1.91
CA MET A 192 -6.54 6.99 -1.11
C MET A 192 -6.61 7.80 0.18
N ILE A 193 -6.98 7.15 1.27
CA ILE A 193 -7.24 7.80 2.55
C ILE A 193 -6.18 7.35 3.53
N PHE A 194 -5.54 8.31 4.19
CA PHE A 194 -4.55 8.07 5.22
C PHE A 194 -5.00 8.64 6.56
N ASN A 195 -4.62 7.94 7.63
CA ASN A 195 -4.91 8.26 9.01
C ASN A 195 -6.42 8.25 9.31
N ARG A 196 -6.81 8.93 10.38
CA ARG A 196 -8.19 8.97 10.87
C ARG A 196 -9.12 9.55 9.81
N PHE A 197 -10.11 8.76 9.40
CA PHE A 197 -11.18 9.17 8.50
C PHE A 197 -12.53 8.75 9.07
N THR A 198 -13.51 9.65 9.00
CA THR A 198 -14.83 9.44 9.61
C THR A 198 -15.96 9.62 8.60
N PRO A 199 -17.18 9.12 8.90
CA PRO A 199 -18.35 9.40 8.07
C PRO A 199 -18.63 10.90 7.89
N ALA A 200 -18.33 11.72 8.90
CA ALA A 200 -18.48 13.17 8.80
C ALA A 200 -17.47 13.80 7.84
N ASP A 201 -16.24 13.27 7.80
CA ASP A 201 -15.23 13.70 6.82
C ASP A 201 -15.65 13.33 5.40
N LYS A 202 -16.12 12.09 5.18
CA LYS A 202 -16.64 11.65 3.88
C LYS A 202 -17.78 12.55 3.40
N GLN A 203 -18.77 12.81 4.26
CA GLN A 203 -19.90 13.67 3.92
C GLN A 203 -19.46 15.10 3.57
N ARG A 204 -18.50 15.67 4.31
CA ARG A 204 -17.95 17.01 3.98
C ARG A 204 -17.25 16.97 2.63
N ILE A 205 -16.40 15.97 2.37
CA ILE A 205 -15.70 15.83 1.10
C ILE A 205 -16.70 15.70 -0.05
N GLU A 206 -17.75 14.90 0.08
CA GLU A 206 -18.79 14.78 -0.95
C GLU A 206 -19.48 16.10 -1.26
N GLN A 207 -19.74 16.93 -0.24
CA GLN A 207 -20.28 18.29 -0.44
C GLN A 207 -19.29 19.19 -1.18
N GLN A 208 -17.99 19.09 -0.87
CA GLN A 208 -16.93 19.82 -1.58
C GLN A 208 -16.84 19.38 -3.04
N LEU A 209 -16.89 18.08 -3.32
CA LEU A 209 -16.87 17.53 -4.67
C LEU A 209 -18.12 17.93 -5.47
N ALA A 210 -19.30 17.92 -4.85
CA ALA A 210 -20.52 18.39 -5.48
C ALA A 210 -20.47 19.89 -5.83
N ALA A 211 -19.86 20.72 -4.97
CA ALA A 211 -19.65 22.14 -5.22
C ALA A 211 -18.58 22.42 -6.29
N ALA A 212 -17.66 21.48 -6.52
CA ALA A 212 -16.64 21.55 -7.57
C ALA A 212 -17.17 21.24 -8.98
N ALA A 213 -18.43 20.79 -9.11
CA ALA A 213 -19.04 20.52 -10.41
C ALA A 213 -18.87 21.71 -11.40
N PRO A 214 -18.62 21.43 -12.70
CA PRO A 214 -18.71 20.16 -13.39
C PRO A 214 -17.40 19.35 -13.40
N ALA A 215 -16.43 19.64 -12.54
CA ALA A 215 -15.22 18.82 -12.43
C ALA A 215 -15.57 17.37 -12.06
N GLU A 216 -15.03 16.41 -12.81
CA GLU A 216 -15.26 14.98 -12.56
C GLU A 216 -14.12 14.41 -11.71
N PRO A 217 -14.38 13.92 -10.48
CA PRO A 217 -13.36 13.37 -9.61
C PRO A 217 -12.64 12.15 -10.22
N GLY A 218 -11.31 12.17 -10.16
CA GLY A 218 -10.44 11.04 -10.46
C GLY A 218 -9.96 10.37 -9.18
N TRP A 219 -8.67 10.52 -8.88
CA TRP A 219 -8.06 10.19 -7.58
C TRP A 219 -8.34 11.28 -6.54
N ILE A 220 -8.98 10.87 -5.44
CA ILE A 220 -9.23 11.62 -4.22
C ILE A 220 -8.30 11.10 -3.12
N GLY A 221 -7.19 11.81 -2.89
CA GLY A 221 -6.30 11.60 -1.76
C GLY A 221 -6.79 12.37 -0.54
N VAL A 222 -6.87 11.70 0.60
CA VAL A 222 -7.33 12.27 1.87
C VAL A 222 -6.29 12.02 2.95
N ARG A 223 -5.98 13.06 3.72
CA ARG A 223 -5.12 12.97 4.90
C ARG A 223 -5.72 13.79 6.03
N ASP A 224 -5.82 13.16 7.20
CA ASP A 224 -6.35 13.80 8.41
C ASP A 224 -7.74 14.42 8.18
N GLY A 225 -8.57 13.73 7.39
CA GLY A 225 -9.91 14.15 7.00
C GLY A 225 -9.97 15.08 5.78
N TRP A 226 -8.89 15.75 5.37
CA TRP A 226 -8.92 16.73 4.28
C TRP A 226 -8.41 16.16 2.97
N ILE A 227 -8.94 16.65 1.84
CA ILE A 227 -8.36 16.36 0.53
C ILE A 227 -6.92 16.88 0.54
N ASP A 228 -5.93 16.03 0.27
CA ASP A 228 -4.50 16.39 0.18
C ASP A 228 -3.90 16.13 -1.21
N HIS A 229 -4.64 15.38 -2.03
CA HIS A 229 -4.37 15.17 -3.45
C HIS A 229 -5.71 15.07 -4.19
N PHE A 230 -5.84 15.75 -5.31
CA PHE A 230 -7.06 15.66 -6.10
C PHE A 230 -6.74 15.72 -7.59
N THR A 231 -7.17 14.68 -8.30
CA THR A 231 -7.18 14.67 -9.76
C THR A 231 -8.59 14.79 -10.29
N PHE A 232 -8.79 15.54 -11.37
CA PHE A 232 -10.12 15.72 -11.93
C PHE A 232 -10.12 15.97 -13.44
N GLY A 233 -11.23 15.61 -14.08
CA GLY A 233 -11.51 15.95 -15.47
C GLY A 233 -12.07 17.37 -15.59
N VAL A 234 -11.55 18.12 -16.55
CA VAL A 234 -12.08 19.42 -16.96
C VAL A 234 -12.90 19.23 -18.23
N PRO A 235 -14.21 19.55 -18.24
CA PRO A 235 -15.09 19.20 -19.34
C PRO A 235 -14.78 19.90 -20.67
N THR A 236 -14.46 21.20 -20.62
CA THR A 236 -14.20 22.00 -21.82
C THR A 236 -13.01 22.93 -21.62
N ARG A 237 -12.31 23.27 -22.70
CA ARG A 237 -11.13 24.15 -22.63
C ARG A 237 -11.55 25.60 -22.36
N GLU A 238 -12.73 25.97 -22.85
CA GLU A 238 -13.30 27.30 -22.75
C GLU A 238 -13.60 27.70 -21.30
N THR A 239 -14.08 26.75 -20.49
CA THR A 239 -14.42 26.98 -19.07
C THR A 239 -13.31 26.53 -18.11
N ALA A 240 -12.18 26.04 -18.64
CA ALA A 240 -11.20 25.31 -17.85
C ALA A 240 -10.66 26.09 -16.66
N TYR A 241 -10.29 27.35 -16.86
CA TYR A 241 -9.79 28.19 -15.79
C TYR A 241 -10.84 28.38 -14.68
N ASP A 242 -12.08 28.73 -15.05
CA ASP A 242 -13.15 28.98 -14.07
C ASP A 242 -13.54 27.70 -13.32
N ASP A 243 -13.50 26.54 -13.98
CA ASP A 243 -13.79 25.25 -13.36
C ASP A 243 -12.67 24.80 -12.40
N ILE A 244 -11.40 25.03 -12.74
CA ILE A 244 -10.27 24.78 -11.84
C ILE A 244 -10.33 25.71 -10.63
N VAL A 245 -10.58 27.01 -10.83
CA VAL A 245 -10.71 27.98 -9.73
C VAL A 245 -11.88 27.62 -8.81
N ARG A 246 -13.02 27.24 -9.38
CA ARG A 246 -14.17 26.76 -8.61
C ARG A 246 -13.81 25.53 -7.78
N THR A 247 -13.09 24.58 -8.37
CA THR A 247 -12.62 23.37 -7.69
C THR A 247 -11.71 23.71 -6.51
N ILE A 248 -10.72 24.58 -6.71
CA ILE A 248 -9.79 25.06 -5.66
C ILE A 248 -10.56 25.63 -4.47
N HIS A 249 -11.55 26.50 -4.73
CA HIS A 249 -12.37 27.08 -3.68
C HIS A 249 -13.32 26.08 -3.02
N ALA A 250 -13.93 25.18 -3.80
CA ALA A 250 -14.88 24.19 -3.31
C ALA A 250 -14.23 23.21 -2.33
N ILE A 251 -13.01 22.75 -2.62
CA ILE A 251 -12.24 21.86 -1.72
C ILE A 251 -11.50 22.62 -0.62
N VAL A 252 -11.61 23.95 -0.60
CA VAL A 252 -10.97 24.84 0.40
C VAL A 252 -9.44 24.72 0.38
N ALA A 253 -8.85 24.52 -0.81
CA ALA A 253 -7.40 24.40 -0.94
C ALA A 253 -6.69 25.70 -0.55
N GLY A 254 -5.64 25.59 0.27
CA GLY A 254 -4.88 26.73 0.78
C GLY A 254 -3.76 26.31 1.73
N PRO A 255 -3.05 27.25 2.38
CA PRO A 255 -1.99 26.92 3.35
C PRO A 255 -2.48 26.08 4.55
N GLU A 256 -3.74 26.27 4.97
CA GLU A 256 -4.35 25.50 6.07
C GLU A 256 -4.83 24.10 5.61
N HIS A 257 -5.12 23.95 4.32
CA HIS A 257 -5.50 22.67 3.71
C HIS A 257 -4.67 22.47 2.43
N PRO A 258 -3.39 22.06 2.57
CA PRO A 258 -2.51 21.87 1.44
C PRO A 258 -2.99 20.77 0.49
N VAL A 259 -3.04 21.06 -0.81
CA VAL A 259 -3.50 20.13 -1.85
C VAL A 259 -2.52 20.07 -3.02
N SER A 260 -2.24 18.85 -3.46
CA SER A 260 -1.67 18.57 -4.78
C SER A 260 -2.80 18.40 -5.80
N LEU A 261 -2.90 19.33 -6.75
CA LEU A 261 -3.94 19.31 -7.79
C LEU A 261 -3.35 18.86 -9.12
N THR A 262 -4.04 17.95 -9.79
CA THR A 262 -3.79 17.59 -11.19
C THR A 262 -5.10 17.59 -11.95
N TRP A 263 -5.12 18.08 -13.17
CA TRP A 263 -6.34 18.06 -13.99
C TRP A 263 -6.04 17.59 -15.40
N ALA A 264 -7.05 17.05 -16.07
CA ALA A 264 -6.97 16.52 -17.43
C ALA A 264 -8.11 17.07 -18.28
N TRP A 265 -7.92 17.20 -19.58
CA TRP A 265 -9.08 17.35 -20.48
C TRP A 265 -9.91 16.07 -20.48
N HIS A 266 -11.23 16.23 -20.37
CA HIS A 266 -12.16 15.10 -20.43
C HIS A 266 -11.95 14.28 -21.72
N GLY A 267 -11.99 12.95 -21.59
CA GLY A 267 -11.85 12.01 -22.70
C GLY A 267 -10.43 11.85 -23.28
N VAL A 268 -9.44 12.62 -22.81
CA VAL A 268 -8.06 12.50 -23.30
C VAL A 268 -7.32 11.42 -22.50
N LYS A 269 -6.87 10.37 -23.19
CA LYS A 269 -6.03 9.32 -22.62
C LYS A 269 -4.56 9.72 -22.74
N TYR A 270 -3.81 9.61 -21.64
CA TYR A 270 -2.37 9.86 -21.63
C TYR A 270 -1.61 8.73 -22.32
N ARG A 271 -0.55 9.10 -23.05
CA ARG A 271 0.52 8.20 -23.47
C ARG A 271 1.83 8.73 -22.89
N TYR A 272 2.68 7.83 -22.41
CA TYR A 272 3.89 8.20 -21.67
C TYR A 272 4.89 9.03 -22.51
N ASP A 273 4.87 8.86 -23.83
CA ASP A 273 5.76 9.49 -24.80
C ASP A 273 5.19 10.75 -25.48
N GLU A 274 3.95 11.13 -25.16
CA GLU A 274 3.29 12.31 -25.75
C GLU A 274 3.20 13.46 -24.74
N PRO A 275 3.28 14.73 -25.19
CA PRO A 275 3.02 15.87 -24.32
C PRO A 275 1.66 15.75 -23.65
N ARG A 276 1.63 15.91 -22.33
CA ARG A 276 0.43 15.77 -21.53
C ARG A 276 -0.52 16.94 -21.79
N TRP A 277 -1.80 16.59 -21.76
CA TRP A 277 -2.92 17.52 -21.78
C TRP A 277 -3.35 17.90 -20.36
N ALA A 278 -2.57 17.46 -19.38
CA ALA A 278 -2.77 17.72 -17.97
C ALA A 278 -2.19 19.06 -17.55
N GLY A 279 -2.67 19.62 -16.45
CA GLY A 279 -1.92 20.59 -15.67
C GLY A 279 -1.89 20.19 -14.20
N SER A 280 -0.99 20.80 -13.43
CA SER A 280 -0.89 20.57 -12.00
C SER A 280 -0.52 21.83 -11.23
N ALA A 281 -0.96 21.93 -9.98
CA ALA A 281 -0.56 22.99 -9.05
C ALA A 281 -0.44 22.43 -7.63
N MET A 282 0.54 22.93 -6.87
CA MET A 282 0.67 22.63 -5.45
C MET A 282 0.17 23.84 -4.66
N ILE A 283 -0.96 23.71 -3.98
CA ILE A 283 -1.51 24.79 -3.15
C ILE A 283 -1.17 24.45 -1.71
N GLY A 284 -0.33 25.26 -1.03
CA GLY A 284 0.10 25.01 0.35
C GLY A 284 1.11 23.87 0.56
N LYS A 285 1.36 23.00 -0.44
CA LYS A 285 2.08 21.72 -0.25
C LYS A 285 3.56 21.72 -0.69
N CYS A 286 3.96 22.56 -1.64
CA CYS A 286 5.37 22.77 -2.07
C CYS A 286 6.26 21.55 -2.33
N GLU A 287 5.65 20.44 -2.72
CA GLU A 287 6.30 19.17 -3.04
C GLU A 287 6.60 19.04 -4.55
N TYR A 288 7.16 20.08 -5.16
CA TYR A 288 7.59 19.99 -6.57
C TYR A 288 8.77 19.01 -6.72
N VAL A 289 8.81 18.28 -7.84
CA VAL A 289 9.98 17.46 -8.19
C VAL A 289 11.19 18.38 -8.31
N ASN A 290 12.24 18.09 -7.53
CA ASN A 290 13.42 18.96 -7.35
C ASN A 290 13.14 20.35 -6.74
N GLY A 291 11.95 20.58 -6.18
CA GLY A 291 11.57 21.83 -5.53
C GLY A 291 11.33 23.02 -6.49
N ASP A 292 11.38 22.82 -7.81
CA ASP A 292 11.26 23.89 -8.80
C ASP A 292 9.86 23.90 -9.44
N ARG A 293 9.05 24.89 -9.05
CA ARG A 293 7.69 25.09 -9.59
C ARG A 293 7.66 25.52 -11.06
N THR A 294 8.79 25.89 -11.65
CA THR A 294 8.90 26.29 -13.07
C THR A 294 9.14 25.08 -13.98
N VAL A 295 9.66 23.98 -13.43
CA VAL A 295 9.79 22.72 -14.15
C VAL A 295 8.42 22.10 -14.32
N SER A 296 8.09 21.78 -15.56
CA SER A 296 6.86 21.06 -15.93
C SER A 296 7.26 19.84 -16.73
N GLU A 297 6.47 18.77 -16.60
CA GLU A 297 6.49 17.69 -17.57
C GLU A 297 6.19 18.25 -18.98
N PRO A 298 6.49 17.50 -20.06
CA PRO A 298 6.18 17.97 -21.40
C PRO A 298 4.67 18.21 -21.54
N LEU A 299 4.24 19.49 -21.57
CA LEU A 299 2.85 19.90 -21.74
C LEU A 299 2.64 20.52 -23.12
N VAL A 300 1.43 20.38 -23.67
CA VAL A 300 1.03 21.20 -24.82
C VAL A 300 0.99 22.70 -24.43
N PRO A 301 1.29 23.65 -25.35
CA PRO A 301 1.43 25.07 -25.00
C PRO A 301 0.23 25.68 -24.25
N GLU A 302 -0.99 25.28 -24.64
CA GLU A 302 -2.23 25.73 -24.00
C GLU A 302 -2.33 25.25 -22.53
N ALA A 303 -2.01 23.98 -22.27
CA ALA A 303 -2.03 23.41 -20.93
C ALA A 303 -0.93 24.06 -20.05
N LEU A 304 0.25 24.33 -20.63
CA LEU A 304 1.32 25.04 -19.92
C LEU A 304 0.90 26.46 -19.53
N ALA A 305 0.29 27.22 -20.45
CA ALA A 305 -0.17 28.58 -20.18
C ALA A 305 -1.24 28.61 -19.08
N LEU A 306 -2.20 27.67 -19.12
CA LEU A 306 -3.21 27.54 -18.07
C LEU A 306 -2.59 27.16 -16.73
N GLN A 307 -1.68 26.18 -16.72
CA GLN A 307 -0.99 25.76 -15.50
C GLN A 307 -0.23 26.91 -14.86
N GLN A 308 0.52 27.68 -15.66
CA GLN A 308 1.26 28.84 -15.16
C GLN A 308 0.33 29.89 -14.57
N ARG A 309 -0.81 30.17 -15.22
CA ARG A 309 -1.81 31.10 -14.70
C ARG A 309 -2.37 30.64 -13.35
N ILE A 310 -2.73 29.36 -13.20
CA ILE A 310 -3.22 28.81 -11.93
C ILE A 310 -2.13 28.84 -10.85
N ARG A 311 -0.90 28.43 -11.17
CA ARG A 311 0.21 28.45 -10.22
C ARG A 311 0.53 29.88 -9.75
N ASP A 312 0.63 30.84 -10.66
CA ASP A 312 0.95 32.22 -10.25
C ASP A 312 -0.13 32.86 -9.37
N GLU A 313 -1.37 32.35 -9.38
CA GLU A 313 -2.47 32.84 -8.56
C GLU A 313 -2.64 32.08 -7.22
N PHE A 314 -2.51 30.75 -7.23
CA PHE A 314 -2.86 29.89 -6.08
C PHE A 314 -1.70 29.09 -5.49
N ASP A 315 -0.63 28.88 -6.26
CA ASP A 315 0.53 28.15 -5.75
C ASP A 315 1.32 29.04 -4.80
N THR A 316 1.34 28.64 -3.53
CA THR A 316 1.95 29.40 -2.43
C THR A 316 3.44 29.14 -2.27
N CYS A 317 4.06 28.40 -3.19
CA CYS A 317 5.45 28.01 -3.12
C CYS A 317 6.38 29.11 -3.62
N LEU A 318 7.58 29.16 -3.03
CA LEU A 318 8.60 30.11 -3.42
C LEU A 318 9.01 29.88 -4.89
N LYS A 319 9.25 30.98 -5.61
CA LYS A 319 9.71 30.95 -7.01
C LYS A 319 11.15 30.46 -7.13
#